data_AF-A0AAJ1BBV1-F1
#
_entry.id   AF-A0AAJ1BBV1-F1
#
_cell.length_a   1.000
_cell.length_b   1.000
_cell.length_c   1.000
_cell.angle_alpha   90.00
_cell.angle_beta   90.00
_cell.angle_gamma   90.00
#
_symmetry.space_group_name_H-M   'P 1'
#
loop_
_entity.id
_entity.type
_entity.pdbx_description
1 polymer ?
#
loop_
_entity_poly.entity_id
_entity_poly.type
_entity_poly.pdbx_seq_one_letter_code
_entity_poly.pdbx_strand_id
1 'polypeptide(L)'
;MYKAEFVIPLAFQIVSEGEQDVATRMRIKLRDQVFQSRLLKRCAQDIIFLLTGERDASVEVQENRNRLWDYYQGNVEGGSNYAAEAGEAPF
;
A
#
# COMPACT_ATOMS: atom_id res chain seq x y z
N MET A 1 7.45 -11.50 2.97
CA MET A 1 8.72 -11.09 3.60
C MET A 1 8.68 -11.15 5.13
N TYR A 2 7.66 -10.60 5.81
CA TYR A 2 7.76 -10.34 7.27
C TYR A 2 7.21 -11.44 8.21
N LYS A 3 6.49 -12.45 7.71
CA LYS A 3 5.91 -13.50 8.57
C LYS A 3 6.97 -14.29 9.33
N ALA A 4 8.08 -14.65 8.68
CA ALA A 4 9.15 -15.42 9.32
C ALA A 4 9.91 -14.61 10.38
N GLU A 5 9.99 -13.28 10.20
CA GLU A 5 10.68 -12.37 11.10
C GLU A 5 9.87 -12.07 12.37
N PHE A 6 8.54 -11.93 12.24
CA PHE A 6 7.68 -11.50 13.36
C PHE A 6 6.68 -12.56 13.80
N VAL A 7 5.86 -13.06 12.87
CA VAL A 7 4.66 -13.84 13.19
C VAL A 7 5.00 -15.24 13.68
N ILE A 8 5.89 -15.95 12.98
CA ILE A 8 6.26 -17.32 13.32
C ILE A 8 6.92 -17.40 14.71
N PRO A 9 8.02 -16.68 15.01
CA PRO A 9 8.66 -16.78 16.31
C PRO A 9 7.74 -16.35 17.46
N LEU A 10 6.94 -15.28 17.26
CA LEU A 10 6.02 -14.81 18.29
C LEU A 10 4.90 -15.82 18.59
N ALA A 11 4.38 -16.51 17.57
CA ALA A 11 3.34 -17.53 17.77
C ALA A 11 3.86 -18.69 18.62
N PHE A 12 5.07 -19.20 18.34
CA PHE A 12 5.69 -20.26 19.14
C PHE A 12 5.99 -19.80 20.57
N GLN A 13 6.46 -18.56 20.74
CA GLN A 13 6.68 -17.98 22.06
C GLN A 13 5.39 -17.95 22.88
N ILE A 14 4.30 -17.41 22.34
CA ILE A 14 3.01 -17.29 23.07
C ILE A 14 2.45 -18.67 23.44
N VAL A 15 2.55 -19.65 22.53
CA VAL A 15 2.13 -21.03 22.83
C VAL A 15 2.99 -21.63 23.95
N SER A 16 4.30 -21.34 23.97
CA SER A 16 5.21 -21.82 25.03
C SER A 16 4.93 -21.20 26.40
N GLU A 17 4.33 -20.00 26.45
CA GLU A 17 3.95 -19.31 27.69
C GLU A 17 2.67 -19.90 28.34
N GLY A 18 1.99 -20.84 27.67
CA GLY A 18 0.80 -21.52 28.22
C GLY A 18 -0.45 -20.64 28.34
N GLU A 19 -0.53 -19.55 27.57
CA GLU A 19 -1.65 -18.60 27.63
C GLU A 19 -2.94 -19.21 27.07
N GLN A 20 -4.08 -19.02 27.76
CA GLN A 20 -5.39 -19.55 27.35
C GLN A 20 -5.99 -18.82 26.14
N ASP A 21 -5.75 -17.50 26.01
CA ASP A 21 -6.23 -16.69 24.89
C ASP A 21 -5.07 -16.31 23.94
N VAL A 22 -4.52 -17.35 23.29
CA VAL A 22 -3.41 -17.24 22.34
C VAL A 22 -3.73 -16.23 21.23
N ALA A 23 -4.98 -16.19 20.73
CA ALA A 23 -5.35 -15.35 19.61
C ALA A 23 -5.34 -13.86 19.96
N THR A 24 -5.92 -13.47 21.10
CA THR A 24 -5.91 -12.07 21.55
C THR A 24 -4.49 -11.62 21.89
N ARG A 25 -3.73 -12.46 22.58
CA ARG A 25 -2.36 -12.14 22.98
C ARG A 25 -1.43 -12.00 21.78
N MET A 26 -1.60 -12.86 20.77
CA MET A 26 -0.90 -12.75 19.50
C MET A 26 -1.15 -11.40 18.83
N ARG A 27 -2.41 -10.96 18.74
CA ARG A 27 -2.73 -9.65 18.12
C ARG A 27 -2.11 -8.49 18.89
N ILE A 28 -2.16 -8.50 20.22
CA ILE A 28 -1.60 -7.43 21.05
C ILE A 28 -0.08 -7.36 20.88
N LYS A 29 0.64 -8.45 21.14
CA LYS A 29 2.11 -8.47 21.06
C LYS A 29 2.61 -8.19 19.64
N LEU A 30 1.93 -8.73 18.62
CA LEU A 30 2.29 -8.48 17.23
C LEU A 30 2.12 -7.00 16.86
N ARG A 31 1.02 -6.37 17.30
CA ARG A 31 0.81 -4.94 17.08
C ARG A 31 1.92 -4.10 17.71
N ASP A 32 2.34 -4.44 18.92
CA ASP A 32 3.41 -3.72 19.61
C ASP A 32 4.75 -3.87 18.88
N GLN A 33 5.08 -5.09 18.40
CA GLN A 33 6.27 -5.32 17.59
C GLN A 33 6.22 -4.59 16.24
N VAL A 34 5.07 -4.57 15.56
CA VAL A 34 4.87 -3.83 14.30
C VAL A 34 5.12 -2.34 14.51
N PHE A 35 4.67 -1.79 15.63
CA PHE A 35 4.90 -0.40 15.99
C PHE A 35 6.37 -0.11 16.30
N GLN A 36 6.98 -0.90 17.20
CA GLN A 36 8.37 -0.72 17.63
C GLN A 36 9.37 -0.86 16.48
N SER A 37 9.13 -1.80 15.57
CA SER A 37 9.98 -2.03 14.39
C SER A 37 9.72 -1.05 13.24
N ARG A 38 8.69 -0.18 13.35
CA ARG A 38 8.20 0.68 12.25
C ARG A 38 7.93 -0.12 10.97
N LEU A 39 7.39 -1.33 11.11
CA LEU A 39 7.25 -2.28 10.00
C LEU A 39 6.45 -1.70 8.84
N LEU A 40 5.40 -0.92 9.10
CA LEU A 40 4.60 -0.29 8.04
C LEU A 40 5.41 0.67 7.16
N LYS A 41 6.35 1.43 7.75
CA LYS A 41 7.25 2.31 6.99
C LYS A 41 8.13 1.49 6.06
N ARG A 42 8.72 0.40 6.59
CA ARG A 42 9.54 -0.52 5.81
C ARG A 42 8.73 -1.21 4.70
N CYS A 43 7.51 -1.66 4.99
CA CYS A 43 6.60 -2.23 3.98
C CYS A 43 6.34 -1.26 2.84
N ALA A 44 6.06 0.01 3.14
CA ALA A 44 5.83 1.03 2.11
C ALA A 44 7.08 1.22 1.23
N GLN A 45 8.26 1.33 1.85
CA GLN A 45 9.54 1.44 1.13
C GLN A 45 9.83 0.20 0.27
N ASP A 46 9.59 -1.00 0.80
CA ASP A 46 9.79 -2.26 0.08
C ASP A 46 8.84 -2.37 -1.12
N ILE A 47 7.57 -1.95 -0.98
CA ILE A 47 6.60 -1.92 -2.09
C ILE A 47 7.03 -0.92 -3.17
N ILE A 48 7.42 0.30 -2.78
CA ILE A 48 7.93 1.31 -3.71
C ILE A 48 9.14 0.74 -4.47
N PHE A 49 10.12 0.19 -3.75
CA PHE A 49 11.30 -0.41 -4.36
C PHE A 49 10.96 -1.57 -5.31
N LEU A 50 9.98 -2.42 -4.98
CA LEU A 50 9.57 -3.49 -5.88
C LEU A 50 8.93 -2.99 -7.17
N LEU A 51 8.25 -1.84 -7.13
CA LEU A 51 7.57 -1.26 -8.29
C LEU A 51 8.49 -0.36 -9.12
N THR A 52 9.41 0.36 -8.49
CA THR A 52 10.24 1.39 -9.14
C THR A 52 11.71 1.01 -9.28
N GLY A 53 12.20 0.04 -8.49
CA GLY A 53 13.62 -0.28 -8.38
C GLY A 53 14.42 0.70 -7.51
N GLU A 54 13.77 1.70 -6.91
CA GLU A 54 14.42 2.78 -6.16
C GLU A 54 14.04 2.73 -4.67
N ARG A 55 15.03 2.67 -3.76
CA ARG A 55 14.80 2.54 -2.30
C ARG A 55 14.44 3.86 -1.61
N ASP A 56 14.86 4.98 -2.19
CA ASP A 56 14.63 6.33 -1.69
C ASP A 56 13.96 7.20 -2.77
N ALA A 57 13.09 6.60 -3.58
CA ALA A 57 12.20 7.39 -4.42
C ALA A 57 11.36 8.27 -3.49
N SER A 58 11.69 9.55 -3.41
CA SER A 58 10.70 10.55 -3.04
C SER A 58 9.60 10.38 -4.06
N VAL A 59 8.46 9.83 -3.64
CA VAL A 59 7.26 9.88 -4.46
C VAL A 59 6.97 11.36 -4.60
N GLU A 60 7.41 11.95 -5.71
CA GLU A 60 6.89 13.23 -6.14
C GLU A 60 5.39 13.01 -6.21
N VAL A 61 4.68 13.58 -5.23
CA VAL A 61 3.23 13.65 -5.28
C VAL A 61 2.98 14.57 -6.47
N GLN A 62 2.88 13.95 -7.65
CA GLN A 62 2.36 14.64 -8.81
C GLN A 62 1.03 15.21 -8.33
N GLU A 63 0.91 16.55 -8.39
CA GLU A 63 -0.32 17.26 -8.06
C GLU A 63 -1.52 16.43 -8.49
N ASN A 64 -2.54 16.34 -7.65
CA ASN A 64 -3.79 15.61 -7.89
C ASN A 64 -4.42 16.00 -9.23
N ARG A 65 -3.88 15.44 -10.32
CA ARG A 65 -4.38 15.60 -11.68
C ARG A 65 -5.43 14.53 -11.82
N ASN A 66 -6.66 14.90 -11.47
CA ASN A 66 -7.81 14.12 -11.89
C ASN A 66 -7.75 14.05 -13.42
N ARG A 67 -7.57 12.86 -13.98
CA ARG A 67 -7.50 12.60 -15.42
C ARG A 67 -8.61 11.61 -15.76
N LEU A 68 -9.27 11.83 -16.88
CA LEU A 68 -10.22 10.86 -17.44
C LEU A 68 -9.47 10.01 -18.47
N TRP A 69 -9.77 8.72 -18.49
CA TRP A 69 -9.26 7.83 -19.53
C TRP A 69 -10.21 7.84 -20.73
N ASP A 70 -9.72 8.36 -21.85
CA ASP A 70 -10.35 8.27 -23.18
C ASP A 70 -9.63 7.21 -24.02
N TYR A 71 -10.39 6.43 -24.79
CA TYR A 71 -9.82 5.32 -25.57
C TYR A 71 -8.92 5.78 -26.72
N TYR A 72 -9.24 6.93 -27.34
CA TYR A 72 -8.52 7.46 -28.49
C TYR A 72 -7.41 8.44 -28.09
N GLN A 73 -7.65 9.24 -27.06
CA GLN A 73 -6.76 10.32 -26.63
C GLN A 73 -5.92 9.96 -25.38
N GLY A 74 -6.22 8.84 -24.72
CA GLY A 74 -5.56 8.44 -23.47
C GLY A 74 -6.00 9.31 -22.29
N ASN A 75 -5.06 9.82 -21.50
CA ASN A 75 -5.37 10.61 -20.30
C ASN A 75 -5.73 12.07 -20.63
N VAL A 76 -7.03 12.41 -20.64
CA VAL A 76 -7.54 13.79 -20.78
C VAL A 76 -7.78 14.43 -19.40
N GLU A 77 -7.95 15.75 -19.34
CA GLU A 77 -8.16 16.47 -18.06
C GLU A 77 -9.51 16.17 -17.43
N GLY A 78 -9.52 15.87 -16.13
CA GLY A 78 -10.75 15.77 -15.36
C GLY A 78 -11.24 17.16 -14.93
N GLY A 79 -12.56 17.29 -14.73
CA GLY A 79 -13.16 18.53 -14.23
C GLY A 79 -13.59 19.54 -15.31
N SER A 80 -13.34 19.22 -16.59
CA SER A 80 -13.81 19.99 -17.74
C SER A 80 -15.04 19.33 -18.39
N ASN A 81 -15.95 20.13 -18.94
CA ASN A 81 -17.11 19.62 -19.69
C ASN A 81 -16.73 19.45 -21.18
N TYR A 82 -16.71 18.20 -21.65
CA TYR A 82 -16.33 17.83 -23.01
C TYR A 82 -17.52 17.77 -24.00
N ALA A 83 -18.74 18.08 -23.57
CA ALA A 83 -19.93 17.95 -24.42
C ALA A 83 -19.88 18.82 -25.70
N ALA A 84 -19.15 19.94 -25.68
CA ALA A 84 -18.98 20.81 -26.85
C ALA A 84 -17.89 20.31 -27.83
N GLU A 85 -16.96 19.49 -27.37
CA GLU A 85 -15.85 18.94 -28.15
C GLU A 85 -16.19 17.55 -28.73
N ALA A 86 -17.14 16.84 -28.12
CA ALA A 86 -17.66 15.55 -28.58
C ALA A 86 -18.48 15.63 -29.90
N GLY A 87 -18.57 16.80 -30.52
CA GLY A 87 -19.30 17.04 -31.77
C GLY A 87 -18.69 16.39 -33.02
N GLU A 88 -17.52 15.74 -32.90
CA GLU A 88 -16.82 15.16 -34.06
C GLU A 88 -16.02 13.90 -33.66
N ALA A 89 -16.63 12.96 -32.94
CA ALA A 89 -16.09 11.60 -32.85
C ALA A 89 -16.62 10.77 -34.04
N PRO A 90 -15.77 10.22 -34.92
CA PRO A 90 -16.23 9.29 -35.93
C PRO A 90 -16.69 8.01 -35.23
N PHE A 91 -17.93 7.59 -35.52
CA PHE A 91 -18.37 6.23 -35.25
C PHE A 91 -17.52 5.23 -36.06
#